data_AF-A0A7V5BSA6-F1
#
_entry.id   AF-A0A7V5BSA6-F1
#
_cell.length_a   1.000
_cell.length_b   1.000
_cell.length_c   1.000
_cell.angle_alpha   90.00
_cell.angle_beta   90.00
_cell.angle_gamma   90.00
#
_symmetry.space_group_name_H-M   'P 1'
#
loop_
_entity.id
_entity.type
_entity.pdbx_description
1 polymer ?
#
loop_
_entity_poly.entity_id
_entity_poly.type
_entity_poly.pdbx_seq_one_letter_code
_entity_poly.pdbx_strand_id
1 'polypeptide(L)'
;PLNFAYYARGDSKTPAIVGILAVGVYLVFALILLPYLSFLGLALADGMKQTAHALMMIFLLWRWGGRLEHGVGRTALVSTGAALVMGVVLYLSASAMMARLGTAGLIPRTLTLLIPGALGGVIYYLILRWLRVPEVDLLHRLAGRAIRLGRR
;
A
#
# COMPACT_ATOMS: atom_id res chain seq x y z
N PRO A 1 -4.09 -11.70 -2.36
CA PRO A 1 -3.21 -12.88 -2.18
C PRO A 1 -3.60 -13.72 -0.96
N LEU A 2 -3.85 -13.12 0.22
CA LEU A 2 -4.19 -13.87 1.44
C LEU A 2 -5.49 -14.68 1.31
N ASN A 3 -6.57 -14.09 0.78
CA ASN A 3 -7.83 -14.84 0.59
C ASN A 3 -7.64 -16.07 -0.31
N PHE A 4 -6.84 -15.95 -1.38
CA PHE A 4 -6.52 -17.09 -2.26
C PHE A 4 -5.74 -18.19 -1.54
N ALA A 5 -4.86 -17.85 -0.60
CA ALA A 5 -4.13 -18.84 0.19
C ALA A 5 -5.05 -19.69 1.08
N TYR A 6 -6.14 -19.09 1.58
CA TYR A 6 -7.17 -19.81 2.34
C TYR A 6 -8.10 -20.62 1.44
N TYR A 7 -8.53 -20.06 0.31
CA TYR A 7 -9.33 -20.79 -0.68
C TYR A 7 -8.60 -22.01 -1.26
N ALA A 8 -7.29 -21.89 -1.50
CA ALA A 8 -6.46 -23.00 -1.95
C ALA A 8 -6.37 -24.15 -0.92
N ARG A 9 -6.65 -23.87 0.36
CA ARG A 9 -6.74 -24.88 1.44
C ARG A 9 -8.16 -25.39 1.66
N GLY A 10 -9.10 -25.02 0.79
CA GLY A 10 -10.52 -25.36 0.92
C GLY A 10 -11.26 -24.58 2.00
N ASP A 11 -10.64 -23.56 2.61
CA ASP A 11 -11.24 -22.74 3.65
C ASP A 11 -11.77 -21.42 3.09
N SER A 12 -13.06 -21.41 2.79
CA SER A 12 -13.78 -20.20 2.36
C SER A 12 -14.44 -19.43 3.51
N LYS A 13 -14.59 -20.07 4.68
CA LYS A 13 -15.30 -19.49 5.82
C LYS A 13 -14.44 -18.47 6.55
N THR A 14 -13.15 -18.78 6.73
CA THR A 14 -12.24 -17.90 7.47
C THR A 14 -12.07 -16.52 6.82
N PRO A 15 -11.82 -16.40 5.49
CA PRO A 15 -11.76 -15.08 4.85
C PRO A 15 -13.08 -14.30 4.97
N ALA A 16 -14.23 -14.97 4.90
CA ALA A 16 -15.53 -14.32 5.00
C ALA A 16 -15.79 -13.75 6.40
N ILE A 17 -15.53 -14.54 7.45
CA ILE A 17 -15.70 -14.10 8.84
C ILE A 17 -14.76 -12.95 9.17
N VAL A 18 -13.48 -13.05 8.76
CA VAL A 18 -12.50 -11.97 8.96
C VAL A 18 -12.90 -10.71 8.19
N GLY A 19 -13.50 -10.86 7.01
CA GLY A 19 -14.12 -9.77 6.25
C GLY A 19 -15.19 -9.03 7.05
N ILE A 20 -16.12 -9.76 7.67
CA ILE A 20 -17.18 -9.18 8.52
C ILE A 20 -16.58 -8.47 9.74
N LEU A 21 -15.62 -9.09 10.42
CA LEU A 21 -14.93 -8.46 11.57
C LEU A 21 -14.21 -7.17 11.16
N ALA A 22 -13.56 -7.15 10.00
CA ALA A 22 -12.92 -5.95 9.48
C ALA A 22 -13.93 -4.83 9.20
N VAL A 23 -15.13 -5.14 8.68
CA VAL A 23 -16.20 -4.15 8.54
C VAL A 23 -16.63 -3.58 9.90
N GLY A 24 -16.62 -4.40 10.96
CA GLY A 24 -16.79 -3.91 12.34
C GLY A 24 -15.72 -2.86 12.71
N VAL A 25 -14.45 -3.14 12.42
CA VAL A 25 -13.34 -2.17 12.64
C VAL A 25 -13.57 -0.89 11.84
N TYR A 26 -13.97 -1.00 10.57
CA TYR A 26 -14.33 0.17 9.75
C TYR A 26 -15.39 1.02 10.43
N LEU A 27 -16.49 0.40 10.88
CA LEU A 27 -17.60 1.14 11.48
C LEU A 27 -17.18 1.86 12.76
N VAL A 28 -16.41 1.19 13.63
CA VAL A 28 -15.86 1.80 14.86
C VAL A 28 -15.02 3.03 14.52
N PHE A 29 -14.04 2.90 13.63
CA PHE A 29 -13.18 4.03 13.24
C PHE A 29 -13.96 5.12 12.50
N ALA A 30 -14.90 4.75 11.62
CA ALA A 30 -15.71 5.71 10.89
C ALA A 30 -16.55 6.56 11.86
N LEU A 31 -17.23 5.94 12.83
CA LEU A 31 -18.05 6.66 13.81
C LEU A 31 -17.20 7.56 14.72
N ILE A 32 -16.00 7.13 15.10
CA ILE A 32 -15.09 7.93 15.92
C ILE A 32 -14.52 9.10 15.12
N LEU A 33 -14.07 8.89 13.87
CA LEU A 33 -13.33 9.90 13.10
C LEU A 33 -14.23 10.86 12.31
N LEU A 34 -15.44 10.43 11.92
CA LEU A 34 -16.34 11.24 11.09
C LEU A 34 -16.63 12.63 11.67
N PRO A 35 -16.87 12.82 12.98
CA PRO A 35 -17.10 14.15 13.56
C PRO A 35 -15.87 15.06 13.48
N TYR A 36 -14.66 14.52 13.50
CA TYR A 36 -13.41 15.30 13.56
C TYR A 36 -12.77 15.54 12.20
N LEU A 37 -12.88 14.58 11.27
CA LEU A 37 -12.21 14.62 9.96
C LEU A 37 -13.18 14.56 8.77
N SER A 38 -14.50 14.52 9.02
CA SER A 38 -15.52 14.42 7.97
C SER A 38 -15.21 13.29 6.97
N PHE A 39 -15.17 13.58 5.67
CA PHE A 39 -14.87 12.59 4.62
C PHE A 39 -13.46 11.97 4.76
N LEU A 40 -12.46 12.71 5.23
CA LEU A 40 -11.11 12.18 5.45
C LEU A 40 -11.11 11.11 6.54
N GLY A 41 -12.01 11.20 7.51
CA GLY A 41 -12.19 10.19 8.55
C GLY A 41 -12.63 8.84 7.97
N LEU A 42 -13.47 8.84 6.94
CA LEU A 42 -13.90 7.63 6.24
C LEU A 42 -12.75 6.96 5.47
N ALA A 43 -11.92 7.77 4.81
CA ALA A 43 -10.73 7.27 4.12
C ALA A 43 -9.73 6.61 5.08
N LEU A 44 -9.52 7.21 6.26
CA LEU A 44 -8.68 6.61 7.31
C LEU A 44 -9.30 5.34 7.87
N ALA A 45 -10.61 5.32 8.10
CA ALA A 45 -11.32 4.13 8.56
C ALA A 45 -11.20 2.96 7.57
N ASP A 46 -11.23 3.22 6.26
CA ASP A 46 -11.01 2.20 5.24
C ASP A 46 -9.58 1.63 5.26
N GLY A 47 -8.57 2.49 5.47
CA GLY A 47 -7.19 2.05 5.70
C GLY A 47 -7.06 1.15 6.94
N MET A 48 -7.72 1.51 8.05
CA MET A 48 -7.74 0.70 9.27
C MET A 48 -8.44 -0.65 9.05
N LYS A 49 -9.56 -0.68 8.32
CA LYS A 49 -10.24 -1.90 7.89
C LYS A 49 -9.30 -2.85 7.15
N GLN A 50 -8.62 -2.35 6.12
CA GLN A 50 -7.72 -3.16 5.30
C GLN A 50 -6.52 -3.67 6.12
N THR A 51 -5.98 -2.83 7.00
CA THR A 51 -4.87 -3.20 7.90
C THR A 51 -5.31 -4.29 8.88
N ALA A 52 -6.45 -4.12 9.54
CA ALA A 52 -6.99 -5.11 10.47
C ALA A 52 -7.29 -6.44 9.76
N HIS A 53 -7.89 -6.39 8.58
CA HIS A 53 -8.14 -7.58 7.76
C HIS A 53 -6.84 -8.32 7.44
N ALA A 54 -5.81 -7.60 6.96
CA ALA A 54 -4.52 -8.20 6.63
C ALA A 54 -3.85 -8.82 7.87
N LEU A 55 -3.84 -8.12 9.00
CA LEU A 55 -3.25 -8.60 10.25
C LEU A 55 -3.97 -9.84 10.79
N MET A 56 -5.30 -9.85 10.82
CA MET A 56 -6.09 -11.02 11.22
C MET A 56 -5.81 -12.22 10.34
N MET A 57 -5.76 -12.04 9.02
CA MET A 57 -5.44 -13.10 8.06
C MET A 57 -4.01 -13.63 8.24
N ILE A 58 -3.03 -12.75 8.48
CA ILE A 58 -1.63 -13.17 8.75
C ILE A 58 -1.55 -13.93 10.07
N PHE A 59 -2.22 -13.45 11.12
CA PHE A 59 -2.23 -14.09 12.43
C PHE A 59 -2.83 -15.49 12.39
N LEU A 60 -3.99 -15.65 11.76
CA LEU A 60 -4.62 -16.96 11.59
C LEU A 60 -3.76 -17.90 10.74
N LEU A 61 -3.06 -17.35 9.74
CA LEU A 61 -2.18 -18.13 8.87
C LEU A 61 -1.03 -18.72 9.68
N TRP A 62 -0.41 -17.89 10.53
CA TRP A 62 0.64 -18.30 11.46
C TRP A 62 0.14 -19.31 12.48
N ARG A 63 -1.07 -19.11 13.04
CA ARG A 63 -1.65 -19.99 14.07
C ARG A 63 -1.86 -21.42 13.58
N TRP A 64 -2.12 -21.60 12.29
CA TRP A 64 -2.34 -22.90 11.63
C TRP A 64 -1.06 -23.50 11.02
N GLY A 65 0.12 -23.02 11.43
CA GLY A 65 1.40 -23.53 10.94
C GLY A 65 1.75 -23.08 9.52
N GLY A 66 0.98 -22.15 8.95
CA GLY A 66 1.34 -21.50 7.69
C GLY A 66 2.54 -20.58 7.90
N ARG A 67 3.62 -20.81 7.18
CA ARG A 67 4.76 -19.88 7.14
C ARG A 67 4.54 -18.89 6.01
N LEU A 68 4.72 -17.61 6.33
CA LEU A 68 5.02 -16.62 5.29
C LEU A 68 6.35 -17.01 4.66
N GLU A 69 6.50 -16.76 3.36
CA GLU A 69 7.76 -17.04 2.67
C GLU A 69 8.94 -16.30 3.34
N HIS A 70 10.12 -16.90 3.26
CA HIS A 70 11.34 -16.29 3.79
C HIS A 70 11.56 -14.95 3.08
N GLY A 71 11.55 -13.86 3.85
CA GLY A 71 11.78 -12.51 3.33
C GLY A 71 10.60 -11.56 3.45
N VAL A 72 9.36 -12.02 3.65
CA VAL A 72 8.17 -11.13 3.73
C VAL A 72 8.33 -10.06 4.81
N GLY A 73 8.83 -10.43 6.00
CA GLY A 73 9.06 -9.47 7.08
C GLY A 73 10.15 -8.44 6.74
N ARG A 74 11.24 -8.87 6.09
CA ARG A 74 12.31 -7.97 5.62
C ARG A 74 11.78 -7.04 4.53
N THR A 75 11.04 -7.56 3.55
CA THR A 75 10.40 -6.75 2.50
C THR A 75 9.46 -5.73 3.12
N ALA A 76 8.61 -6.13 4.08
CA ALA A 76 7.69 -5.22 4.76
C ALA A 76 8.42 -4.09 5.51
N LEU A 77 9.52 -4.41 6.20
CA LEU A 77 10.32 -3.41 6.90
C LEU A 77 10.99 -2.44 5.92
N VAL A 78 11.60 -2.98 4.86
CA VAL A 78 12.26 -2.19 3.82
C VAL A 78 11.26 -1.30 3.08
N SER A 79 10.10 -1.82 2.70
CA SER A 79 9.06 -1.05 2.00
C SER A 79 8.46 0.02 2.89
N THR A 80 8.27 -0.25 4.19
CA THR A 80 7.85 0.77 5.17
C THR A 80 8.89 1.89 5.27
N GLY A 81 10.18 1.55 5.40
CA GLY A 81 11.25 2.54 5.41
C GLY A 81 11.32 3.36 4.12
N ALA A 82 11.22 2.71 2.96
CA ALA A 82 11.18 3.38 1.67
C ALA A 82 9.97 4.30 1.53
N ALA A 83 8.80 3.89 2.02
CA ALA A 83 7.58 4.68 2.02
C ALA A 83 7.69 5.92 2.92
N LEU A 84 8.37 5.82 4.07
CA LEU A 84 8.65 6.96 4.94
C LEU A 84 9.56 7.98 4.24
N VAL A 85 10.65 7.53 3.62
CA VAL A 85 11.57 8.41 2.87
C VAL A 85 10.84 9.08 1.70
N MET A 86 10.05 8.30 0.95
CA MET A 86 9.20 8.82 -0.11
C MET A 86 8.26 9.91 0.41
N GLY A 87 7.57 9.66 1.53
CA GLY A 87 6.64 10.60 2.14
C GLY A 87 7.30 11.93 2.53
N VAL A 88 8.51 11.87 3.11
CA VAL A 88 9.29 13.07 3.45
C VAL A 88 9.63 13.86 2.18
N VAL A 89 10.10 13.20 1.12
CA VAL A 89 10.46 13.89 -0.12
C VAL A 89 9.23 14.50 -0.79
N LEU A 90 8.10 13.79 -0.80
CA LEU A 90 6.84 14.30 -1.32
C LEU A 90 6.39 15.54 -0.56
N TYR A 91 6.45 15.52 0.77
CA TYR A 91 6.07 16.67 1.61
C TYR A 91 6.97 17.89 1.34
N LEU A 92 8.29 17.70 1.31
CA LEU A 92 9.25 18.78 1.08
C LEU A 92 9.13 19.36 -0.34
N SER A 93 9.01 18.51 -1.35
CA SER A 93 8.88 18.96 -2.74
C SER A 93 7.53 19.64 -3.01
N ALA A 94 6.44 19.09 -2.49
CA ALA A 94 5.11 19.69 -2.64
C ALA A 94 5.01 21.03 -1.91
N SER A 95 5.52 21.15 -0.69
CA SER A 95 5.53 22.41 0.06
C SER A 95 6.39 23.49 -0.62
N ALA A 96 7.57 23.14 -1.12
CA ALA A 96 8.42 24.05 -1.89
C ALA A 96 7.75 24.54 -3.18
N MET A 97 7.04 23.67 -3.90
CA MET A 97 6.31 24.07 -5.10
C MET A 97 5.10 24.94 -4.77
N MET A 98 4.30 24.60 -3.76
CA MET A 98 3.17 25.42 -3.33
C MET A 98 3.60 26.83 -2.91
N ALA A 99 4.77 26.97 -2.27
CA ALA A 99 5.33 28.26 -1.91
C ALA A 99 5.75 29.12 -3.12
N ARG A 100 6.12 28.50 -4.25
CA ARG A 100 6.60 29.22 -5.45
C ARG A 100 5.51 29.48 -6.49
N LEU A 101 4.63 28.50 -6.71
CA LEU A 101 3.60 28.52 -7.75
C LEU A 101 2.24 29.02 -7.21
N GLY A 102 2.09 29.12 -5.90
CA GLY A 102 0.80 29.36 -5.25
C GLY A 102 -0.17 28.18 -5.37
N THR A 103 -1.36 28.35 -4.83
CA THR A 103 -2.42 27.31 -4.83
C THR A 103 -3.60 27.65 -5.77
N ALA A 104 -3.56 28.81 -6.41
CA ALA A 104 -4.64 29.30 -7.26
C ALA A 104 -4.51 28.77 -8.70
N GLY A 105 -5.55 28.07 -9.16
CA GLY A 105 -5.65 27.56 -10.52
C GLY A 105 -5.39 26.07 -10.66
N LEU A 106 -5.95 25.48 -11.71
CA LEU A 106 -5.84 24.04 -11.97
C LEU A 106 -4.42 23.61 -12.33
N ILE A 107 -3.68 24.45 -13.07
CA ILE A 107 -2.32 24.13 -13.55
C ILE A 107 -1.31 24.02 -12.39
N PRO A 108 -1.21 24.99 -11.44
CA PRO A 108 -0.35 24.84 -10.27
C PRO A 108 -0.72 23.62 -9.42
N ARG A 109 -2.02 23.30 -9.32
CA ARG A 109 -2.52 22.18 -8.52
C ARG A 109 -2.20 20.81 -9.15
N THR A 110 -2.31 20.68 -10.47
CA THR A 110 -1.93 19.45 -11.16
C THR A 110 -0.41 19.26 -11.16
N LEU A 111 0.37 20.32 -11.36
CA LEU A 111 1.83 20.24 -11.31
C LEU A 111 2.34 19.88 -9.90
N THR A 112 1.79 20.49 -8.85
CA THR A 112 2.15 20.18 -7.44
C THR A 112 1.77 18.76 -7.02
N LEU A 113 0.87 18.09 -7.75
CA LEU A 113 0.56 16.67 -7.54
C LEU A 113 1.47 15.76 -8.37
N LEU A 114 1.61 16.05 -9.67
CA LEU A 114 2.30 15.18 -10.61
C LEU A 114 3.82 15.16 -10.40
N ILE A 115 4.45 16.31 -10.18
CA ILE A 115 5.91 16.40 -10.09
C ILE A 115 6.42 15.75 -8.78
N PRO A 116 5.94 16.15 -7.58
CA PRO A 116 6.26 15.45 -6.33
C PRO A 116 5.87 13.98 -6.35
N GLY A 117 4.71 13.63 -6.91
CA GLY A 117 4.25 12.25 -7.02
C GLY A 117 5.19 11.38 -7.86
N ALA A 118 5.61 11.87 -9.03
CA ALA A 118 6.57 11.19 -9.88
C ALA A 118 7.95 11.07 -9.19
N LEU A 119 8.42 12.15 -8.56
CA LEU A 119 9.68 12.14 -7.82
C LEU A 119 9.68 11.12 -6.68
N GLY A 120 8.61 11.11 -5.87
CA GLY A 120 8.42 10.14 -4.80
C GLY A 120 8.41 8.71 -5.32
N GLY A 121 7.66 8.44 -6.40
CA GLY A 121 7.62 7.12 -7.04
C GLY A 121 8.99 6.65 -7.53
N VAL A 122 9.77 7.53 -8.15
CA VAL A 122 11.15 7.24 -8.59
C VAL A 122 12.03 6.91 -7.39
N ILE A 123 11.98 7.70 -6.32
CA ILE A 123 12.79 7.47 -5.11
C ILE A 123 12.42 6.15 -4.45
N TYR A 124 11.13 5.86 -4.29
CA TYR A 124 10.66 4.60 -3.75
C TYR A 124 11.18 3.41 -4.57
N TYR A 125 11.06 3.48 -5.90
CA TYR A 125 11.59 2.45 -6.80
C TYR A 125 13.11 2.28 -6.68
N LEU A 126 13.87 3.39 -6.64
CA LEU A 126 15.33 3.34 -6.50
C LEU A 126 15.76 2.71 -5.18
N ILE A 127 15.09 3.04 -4.07
CA ILE A 127 15.37 2.44 -2.75
C ILE A 127 15.12 0.93 -2.79
N LEU A 128 13.97 0.49 -3.30
CA LEU A 128 13.66 -0.94 -3.39
C LEU A 128 14.65 -1.69 -4.30
N ARG A 129 15.04 -1.09 -5.42
CA ARG A 129 16.05 -1.63 -6.34
C ARG A 129 17.41 -1.75 -5.66
N TRP A 130 17.84 -0.72 -4.93
CA TRP A 130 19.13 -0.70 -4.26
C TRP A 130 19.22 -1.75 -3.14
N LEU A 131 18.13 -1.95 -2.40
CA LEU A 131 18.00 -2.95 -1.34
C LEU A 131 17.71 -4.38 -1.86
N ARG A 132 17.70 -4.55 -3.19
CA ARG A 132 17.51 -5.82 -3.92
C ARG A 132 16.30 -6.59 -3.41
N VAL A 133 15.17 -5.89 -3.32
CA VAL A 133 13.90 -6.47 -2.91
C VAL A 133 13.44 -7.45 -4.01
N PRO A 134 13.28 -8.76 -3.72
CA PRO A 134 13.02 -9.81 -4.73
C PRO A 134 11.82 -9.52 -5.65
N GLU A 135 10.84 -8.79 -5.14
CA GLU A 135 9.62 -8.39 -5.81
C GLU A 135 9.90 -7.44 -7.00
N VAL A 136 10.94 -6.61 -6.91
CA VAL A 136 11.36 -5.73 -8.02
C VAL A 136 11.95 -6.56 -9.17
N ASP A 137 12.71 -7.61 -8.84
CA ASP A 137 13.25 -8.53 -9.85
C ASP A 137 12.15 -9.35 -10.52
N LEU A 138 11.12 -9.76 -9.76
CA LEU A 138 9.93 -10.41 -10.30
C LEU A 138 9.21 -9.50 -11.31
N LEU A 139 9.01 -8.22 -10.98
CA LEU A 139 8.40 -7.24 -11.88
C LEU A 139 9.17 -7.12 -13.20
N HIS A 140 10.50 -6.99 -13.15
CA HIS A 140 11.32 -6.93 -14.37
C HIS A 140 11.24 -8.22 -15.20
N ARG A 141 11.21 -9.39 -14.54
CA ARG A 141 11.06 -10.70 -15.22
C ARG A 141 9.69 -10.81 -15.91
N LEU A 142 8.62 -10.35 -15.28
CA LEU A 142 7.27 -10.36 -15.84
C LEU A 142 7.13 -9.37 -17.01
N ALA A 143 7.64 -8.15 -16.86
CA ALA A 143 7.66 -7.16 -17.94
C ALA A 143 8.42 -7.69 -19.17
N GLY A 144 9.59 -8.28 -18.97
CA GLY A 144 10.36 -8.91 -20.05
C GLY A 144 9.69 -10.13 -20.68
N ARG A 145 8.76 -10.81 -19.99
CA ARG A 145 7.93 -11.88 -20.57
C ARG A 145 6.77 -11.32 -21.38
N ALA A 146 6.07 -10.30 -20.87
CA ALA A 146 4.97 -9.65 -21.57
C ALA A 146 5.43 -9.03 -22.90
N ILE A 147 6.57 -8.37 -22.92
CA ILE A 147 7.16 -7.78 -24.15
C ILE A 147 7.52 -8.87 -25.19
N ARG A 148 7.92 -10.07 -24.74
CA ARG A 148 8.21 -11.20 -25.64
C ARG A 148 6.96 -11.88 -26.18
N LEU A 149 5.88 -11.91 -25.42
CA LEU A 149 4.60 -12.48 -25.85
C LEU A 149 3.85 -11.55 -26.81
N GLY A 150 3.95 -10.22 -26.65
CA GLY A 150 3.38 -9.26 -27.60
C GLY A 150 4.17 -9.10 -28.91
N ARG A 151 5.29 -9.82 -29.06
CA ARG A 151 6.10 -9.87 -30.30
C ARG A 151 5.91 -11.17 -31.10
N ARG A 152 5.01 -12.06 -30.66
CA ARG A 152 4.53 -13.23 -31.41
C ARG A 152 3.11 -12.97 -31.88
#